data_AF-A0A1J3G1B3-F1
#
_entry.id   AF-A0A1J3G1B3-F1
#
_cell.length_a   1.000
_cell.length_b   1.000
_cell.length_c   1.000
_cell.angle_alpha   90.00
_cell.angle_beta   90.00
_cell.angle_gamma   90.00
#
_symmetry.space_group_name_H-M   'P 1'
#
loop_
_entity.id
_entity.type
_entity.pdbx_description
1 polymer ?
#
loop_
_entity_poly.entity_id
_entity_poly.type
_entity_poly.pdbx_seq_one_letter_code
_entity_poly.pdbx_strand_id
1 'polypeptide(L)'
;LAWGVALWSLATLLTPWAAAHSTLALLCVRAFFGLAEGVAMPSMTTLLSRWFPRDERASAVGISMAGFHMGNVVGLLLTPIMLSCIGISGPFILFASLGLLWVSTWSSGVTNNPQDSPFITRSELRLIQAGKQVHTPTNRAKPNPYLLLLLSKLPTWAIIFANMTNNWGYFVLLSWMPVYFQTVFNVNLKQAAWFSALPWATMAISGYYAGAASDFLIRTGHSVTSVRKIMQSIGFMGPGLSLLCLNYAKSPSCAAVFMTVALSLSSFSQAGFLLNMQDIAPECAGFLHGISNCAGTLAAIVSTIGTGYFVQWLGSFQAFLTVTAFLYFATTVFWILFATGERVF
;
A
#
# COMPACT_ATOMS: atom_id res chain seq x y z
N LEU A 1 -10.21 7.45 -13.01
CA LEU A 1 -9.60 8.18 -11.87
C LEU A 1 -10.45 9.35 -11.38
N ALA A 2 -10.66 10.41 -12.16
CA ALA A 2 -11.39 11.63 -11.72
C ALA A 2 -12.76 11.33 -11.08
N TRP A 3 -13.57 10.47 -11.71
CA TRP A 3 -14.84 10.02 -11.14
C TRP A 3 -14.69 9.31 -9.79
N GLY A 4 -13.71 8.42 -9.65
CA GLY A 4 -13.42 7.78 -8.36
C GLY A 4 -13.10 8.80 -7.28
N VAL A 5 -12.25 9.79 -7.60
CA VAL A 5 -11.86 10.86 -6.67
C VAL A 5 -13.06 11.70 -6.25
N ALA A 6 -13.90 12.08 -7.20
CA ALA A 6 -15.11 12.86 -6.93
C ALA A 6 -16.07 12.09 -6.01
N LEU A 7 -16.31 10.81 -6.31
CA LEU A 7 -17.23 9.96 -5.55
C LEU A 7 -16.73 9.68 -4.13
N TRP A 8 -15.44 9.36 -3.94
CA TRP A 8 -14.92 9.16 -2.59
C TRP A 8 -14.91 10.47 -1.81
N SER A 9 -14.62 11.61 -2.46
CA SER A 9 -14.60 12.93 -1.78
C SER A 9 -16.01 13.31 -1.31
N LEU A 10 -17.03 13.03 -2.12
CA LEU A 10 -18.42 13.18 -1.73
C LEU A 10 -18.78 12.26 -0.55
N ALA A 11 -18.37 10.99 -0.60
CA ALA A 11 -18.58 10.05 0.50
C ALA A 11 -17.90 10.51 1.80
N THR A 12 -16.68 11.06 1.72
CA THR A 12 -15.97 11.67 2.85
C THR A 12 -16.80 12.81 3.46
N LEU A 13 -17.33 13.71 2.64
CA LEU A 13 -18.14 14.84 3.08
C LEU A 13 -19.45 14.40 3.75
N LEU A 14 -20.09 13.36 3.21
CA LEU A 14 -21.36 12.82 3.74
C LEU A 14 -21.19 12.04 5.05
N THR A 15 -19.96 11.71 5.43
CA THR A 15 -19.71 10.82 6.57
C THR A 15 -20.20 11.38 7.90
N PRO A 16 -19.89 12.63 8.30
CA PRO A 16 -20.37 13.17 9.58
C PRO A 16 -21.90 13.17 9.67
N TRP A 17 -22.57 13.51 8.56
CA TRP A 17 -24.02 13.49 8.46
C TRP A 17 -24.58 12.06 8.62
N ALA A 18 -23.99 11.09 7.94
CA ALA A 18 -24.41 9.69 8.02
C ALA A 18 -24.20 9.12 9.43
N ALA A 19 -23.07 9.45 10.08
CA ALA A 19 -22.77 9.05 11.45
C ALA A 19 -23.79 9.60 12.47
N ALA A 20 -24.32 10.81 12.23
CA ALA A 20 -25.33 11.42 13.11
C ALA A 20 -26.73 10.81 12.98
N HIS A 21 -27.04 10.13 11.87
CA HIS A 21 -28.38 9.56 11.62
C HIS A 21 -28.47 8.08 12.00
N SER A 22 -27.52 7.26 11.57
CA SER A 22 -27.58 5.80 11.76
C SER A 22 -26.24 5.14 11.51
N THR A 23 -25.93 4.10 12.29
CA THR A 23 -24.79 3.21 12.03
C THR A 23 -24.88 2.57 10.64
N LEU A 24 -26.08 2.19 10.19
CA LEU A 24 -26.26 1.62 8.85
C LEU A 24 -25.92 2.65 7.76
N ALA A 25 -26.38 3.89 7.92
CA ALA A 25 -26.06 4.97 6.98
C ALA A 25 -24.54 5.22 6.91
N LEU A 26 -23.86 5.23 8.06
CA LEU A 26 -22.39 5.33 8.13
C LEU A 26 -21.71 4.17 7.40
N LEU A 27 -22.15 2.93 7.62
CA LEU A 27 -21.62 1.75 6.95
C LEU A 27 -21.82 1.81 5.43
N CYS A 28 -23.00 2.24 4.96
CA CYS A 28 -23.28 2.40 3.54
C CYS A 28 -22.37 3.45 2.88
N VAL A 29 -22.20 4.62 3.51
CA VAL A 29 -21.31 5.68 3.00
C VAL A 29 -19.84 5.20 2.99
N ARG A 30 -19.42 4.45 4.00
CA ARG A 30 -18.07 3.85 4.06
C ARG A 30 -17.85 2.78 3.00
N ALA A 31 -18.84 1.93 2.74
CA ALA A 31 -18.78 0.94 1.66
C ALA A 31 -18.68 1.63 0.29
N PHE A 32 -19.45 2.69 0.07
CA PHE A 32 -19.38 3.49 -1.14
C PHE A 32 -18.04 4.21 -1.31
N PHE A 33 -17.48 4.76 -0.22
CA PHE A 33 -16.13 5.33 -0.21
C PHE A 33 -15.09 4.30 -0.66
N GLY A 34 -15.10 3.09 -0.07
CA GLY A 34 -14.16 2.03 -0.44
C GLY A 34 -14.31 1.57 -1.89
N LEU A 35 -15.54 1.46 -2.41
CA LEU A 35 -15.80 1.14 -3.81
C LEU A 35 -15.22 2.19 -4.76
N ALA A 36 -15.40 3.48 -4.43
CA ALA A 36 -14.89 4.59 -5.21
C ALA A 36 -13.35 4.70 -5.14
N GLU A 37 -12.75 4.43 -3.98
CA GLU A 37 -11.30 4.45 -3.79
C GLU A 37 -10.60 3.27 -4.49
N GLY A 38 -11.26 2.11 -4.59
CA GLY A 38 -10.69 0.90 -5.18
C GLY A 38 -10.18 1.03 -6.63
N VAL A 39 -10.64 2.04 -7.37
CA VAL A 39 -10.17 2.30 -8.74
C VAL A 39 -8.85 3.08 -8.81
N ALA A 40 -8.34 3.60 -7.69
CA ALA A 40 -7.18 4.48 -7.65
C ALA A 40 -5.90 3.80 -8.18
N MET A 41 -5.52 2.65 -7.61
CA MET A 41 -4.29 1.93 -7.96
C MET A 41 -4.30 1.37 -9.40
N PRO A 42 -5.38 0.72 -9.89
CA PRO A 42 -5.46 0.29 -11.29
C PRO A 42 -5.46 1.47 -12.28
N SER A 43 -6.14 2.57 -11.95
CA SER A 43 -6.13 3.77 -12.79
C SER A 43 -4.74 4.38 -12.89
N MET A 44 -4.02 4.48 -11.76
CA MET A 44 -2.66 5.01 -11.70
C MET A 44 -1.71 4.19 -12.57
N THR A 45 -1.66 2.86 -12.38
CA THR A 45 -0.78 1.98 -13.15
C THR A 45 -1.06 2.00 -14.65
N THR A 46 -2.34 2.09 -15.04
CA THR A 46 -2.77 2.23 -16.43
C THR A 46 -2.36 3.57 -17.03
N LEU A 47 -2.59 4.68 -16.32
CA LEU A 47 -2.22 6.00 -16.79
C LEU A 47 -0.70 6.12 -16.98
N LEU A 48 0.09 5.68 -15.99
CA LEU A 48 1.55 5.72 -16.05
C LEU A 48 2.10 4.88 -17.22
N SER A 49 1.47 3.74 -17.52
CA SER A 49 1.85 2.92 -18.69
C SER A 49 1.65 3.61 -20.03
N ARG A 50 0.71 4.56 -20.10
CA ARG A 50 0.38 5.30 -21.33
C ARG A 50 1.24 6.55 -21.45
N TRP A 51 1.61 7.16 -20.34
CA TRP A 51 2.28 8.46 -20.30
C TRP A 51 3.80 8.38 -20.17
N PHE A 52 4.35 7.28 -19.66
CA PHE A 52 5.80 7.14 -19.49
C PHE A 52 6.39 6.03 -20.38
N PRO A 53 7.61 6.23 -20.91
CA PRO A 53 8.35 5.16 -21.57
C PRO A 53 8.73 4.05 -20.59
N ARG A 54 9.05 2.85 -21.10
CA ARG A 54 9.31 1.67 -20.27
C ARG A 54 10.44 1.89 -19.25
N ASP A 55 11.49 2.61 -19.64
CA ASP A 55 12.69 2.83 -18.82
C ASP A 55 12.43 3.78 -17.64
N GLU A 56 11.47 4.70 -17.77
CA GLU A 56 11.13 5.68 -16.72
C GLU A 56 9.91 5.27 -15.90
N ARG A 57 9.19 4.23 -16.34
CA ARG A 57 7.91 3.80 -15.74
C ARG A 57 8.07 3.38 -14.28
N ALA A 58 9.16 2.70 -13.94
CA ALA A 58 9.42 2.29 -12.56
C ALA A 58 9.59 3.50 -11.63
N SER A 59 10.35 4.51 -12.05
CA SER A 59 10.52 5.76 -11.32
C SER A 59 9.20 6.53 -11.16
N ALA A 60 8.38 6.59 -12.22
CA ALA A 60 7.07 7.24 -12.15
C ALA A 60 6.11 6.56 -11.15
N VAL A 61 6.10 5.22 -11.11
CA VAL A 61 5.36 4.45 -10.10
C VAL A 61 5.93 4.72 -8.71
N GLY A 62 7.25 4.73 -8.55
CA GLY A 62 7.92 5.02 -7.27
C GLY A 62 7.55 6.39 -6.70
N ILE A 63 7.58 7.43 -7.54
CA ILE A 63 7.16 8.79 -7.15
C ILE A 63 5.68 8.80 -6.73
N SER A 64 4.82 8.07 -7.45
CA SER A 64 3.40 7.99 -7.12
C SER A 64 3.16 7.30 -5.78
N MET A 65 3.89 6.22 -5.48
CA MET A 65 3.82 5.53 -4.18
C MET A 65 4.40 6.37 -3.04
N ALA A 66 5.45 7.14 -3.29
CA ALA A 66 5.96 8.10 -2.31
C ALA A 66 4.88 9.14 -1.95
N GLY A 67 4.13 9.63 -2.95
CA GLY A 67 2.95 10.48 -2.75
C GLY A 67 1.89 9.83 -1.87
N PHE A 68 1.60 8.54 -2.08
CA PHE A 68 0.66 7.78 -1.24
C PHE A 68 1.09 7.74 0.23
N HIS A 69 2.37 7.45 0.51
CA HIS A 69 2.89 7.46 1.89
C HIS A 69 2.92 8.86 2.50
N MET A 70 3.25 9.90 1.72
CA MET A 70 3.20 11.28 2.18
C MET A 70 1.77 11.73 2.51
N GLY A 71 0.77 11.20 1.78
CA GLY A 71 -0.65 11.38 2.08
C GLY A 71 -1.00 10.93 3.50
N ASN A 72 -0.46 9.79 3.96
CA ASN A 72 -0.66 9.32 5.34
C ASN A 72 -0.06 10.30 6.36
N VAL A 73 1.15 10.81 6.10
CA VAL A 73 1.84 11.78 6.97
C VAL A 73 1.02 13.06 7.10
N VAL A 74 0.63 13.66 5.98
CA VAL A 74 -0.18 14.88 5.94
C VAL A 74 -1.55 14.64 6.58
N GLY A 75 -2.18 13.50 6.26
CA GLY A 75 -3.46 13.08 6.82
C GLY A 75 -3.43 13.00 8.34
N LEU A 76 -2.45 12.28 8.90
CA LEU A 76 -2.28 12.12 10.34
C LEU A 76 -1.99 13.44 11.03
N LEU A 77 -1.19 14.33 10.45
CA LEU A 77 -0.82 15.60 11.08
C LEU A 77 -1.94 16.66 11.02
N LEU A 78 -2.64 16.77 9.89
CA LEU A 78 -3.70 17.78 9.72
C LEU A 78 -5.00 17.40 10.42
N THR A 79 -5.30 16.10 10.54
CA THR A 79 -6.57 15.63 11.14
C THR A 79 -6.79 16.16 12.57
N PRO A 80 -5.85 16.03 13.53
CA PRO A 80 -6.04 16.56 14.88
C PRO A 80 -6.17 18.08 14.92
N ILE A 81 -5.49 18.80 14.02
CA ILE A 81 -5.54 20.26 13.96
C ILE A 81 -6.94 20.70 13.56
N MET A 82 -7.46 20.15 12.45
CA MET A 82 -8.82 20.43 12.00
C MET A 82 -9.87 20.02 13.02
N LEU A 83 -9.67 18.87 13.68
CA LEU A 83 -10.54 18.39 14.75
C LEU A 83 -10.61 19.40 15.91
N SER A 84 -9.49 20.01 16.29
CA SER A 84 -9.45 20.99 17.37
C SER A 84 -10.09 22.35 17.01
N CYS A 85 -10.09 22.73 15.73
CA CYS A 85 -10.62 24.01 15.28
C CYS A 85 -12.12 23.97 14.94
N ILE A 86 -12.55 22.94 14.21
CA ILE A 86 -13.89 22.87 13.57
C ILE A 86 -14.70 21.69 14.14
N GLY A 87 -14.13 20.91 15.07
CA GLY A 87 -14.75 19.71 15.61
C GLY A 87 -14.70 18.54 14.63
N ILE A 88 -15.54 17.53 14.87
CA ILE A 88 -15.44 16.23 14.18
C ILE A 88 -15.63 16.31 12.67
N SER A 89 -16.41 17.29 12.18
CA SER A 89 -16.63 17.51 10.75
C SER A 89 -15.44 18.14 10.04
N GLY A 90 -14.53 18.81 10.77
CA GLY A 90 -13.39 19.55 10.22
C GLY A 90 -12.52 18.74 9.27
N PRO A 91 -11.96 17.58 9.69
CA PRO A 91 -11.13 16.73 8.83
C PRO A 91 -11.86 16.29 7.56
N PHE A 92 -13.14 15.92 7.67
CA PHE A 92 -13.93 15.47 6.52
C PHE A 92 -14.15 16.59 5.49
N ILE A 93 -14.44 17.80 5.95
CA ILE A 93 -14.58 18.98 5.09
C ILE A 93 -13.24 19.29 4.40
N LEU A 94 -12.13 19.28 5.16
CA LEU A 94 -10.80 19.54 4.61
C LEU A 94 -10.46 18.55 3.48
N PHE A 95 -10.49 17.24 3.75
CA PHE A 95 -10.07 16.25 2.76
C PHE A 95 -11.05 16.13 1.59
N ALA A 96 -12.35 16.31 1.82
CA ALA A 96 -13.32 16.36 0.72
C ALA A 96 -13.06 17.57 -0.19
N SER A 97 -12.79 18.76 0.39
CA SER A 97 -12.50 19.96 -0.40
C SER A 97 -11.22 19.84 -1.21
N LEU A 98 -10.15 19.26 -0.63
CA LEU A 98 -8.90 19.01 -1.34
C LEU A 98 -9.09 18.03 -2.50
N GLY A 99 -9.87 16.97 -2.30
CA GLY A 99 -10.19 16.00 -3.35
C GLY A 99 -11.00 16.61 -4.50
N LEU A 100 -12.00 17.44 -4.18
CA LEU A 100 -12.80 18.15 -5.20
C LEU A 100 -11.99 19.20 -5.95
N LEU A 101 -11.12 19.95 -5.26
CA LEU A 101 -10.19 20.88 -5.89
C LEU A 101 -9.25 20.14 -6.85
N TRP A 102 -8.70 19.01 -6.41
CA TRP A 102 -7.86 18.16 -7.25
C TRP A 102 -8.62 17.70 -8.50
N VAL A 103 -9.87 17.24 -8.38
CA VAL A 103 -10.70 16.84 -9.54
C VAL A 103 -10.89 18.00 -10.52
N SER A 104 -11.13 19.21 -10.03
CA SER A 104 -11.26 20.40 -10.88
C SER A 104 -10.00 20.62 -11.69
N THR A 105 -8.82 20.59 -11.06
CA THR A 105 -7.54 20.78 -11.77
C THR A 105 -7.17 19.61 -12.68
N TRP A 106 -7.51 18.39 -12.27
CA TRP A 106 -7.18 17.16 -12.99
C TRP A 106 -8.00 17.01 -14.26
N SER A 107 -9.30 17.30 -14.18
CA SER A 107 -10.23 17.17 -15.32
C SER A 107 -9.92 18.17 -16.44
N SER A 108 -9.38 19.35 -16.12
CA SER A 108 -8.94 20.33 -17.12
C SER A 108 -7.55 20.04 -17.71
N GLY A 109 -6.69 19.34 -16.97
CA GLY A 109 -5.26 19.22 -17.29
C GLY A 109 -4.81 17.89 -17.87
N VAL A 110 -5.47 16.77 -17.53
CA VAL A 110 -4.95 15.42 -17.81
C VAL A 110 -5.86 14.65 -18.76
N THR A 111 -5.28 14.19 -19.87
CA THR A 111 -5.96 13.36 -20.87
C THR A 111 -5.62 11.88 -20.73
N ASN A 112 -6.49 11.01 -21.23
CA ASN A 112 -6.30 9.56 -21.18
C ASN A 112 -5.12 9.09 -22.05
N ASN A 113 -4.87 9.77 -23.17
CA ASN A 113 -3.74 9.50 -24.05
C ASN A 113 -2.88 10.76 -24.20
N PRO A 114 -1.55 10.59 -24.25
CA PRO A 114 -0.64 11.72 -24.44
C PRO A 114 -0.88 12.45 -25.77
N GLN A 115 -1.37 11.76 -26.81
CA GLN A 115 -1.68 12.37 -28.12
C GLN A 115 -2.80 13.41 -28.06
N ASP A 116 -3.74 13.23 -27.12
CA ASP A 116 -4.89 14.11 -26.95
C ASP A 116 -4.55 15.32 -26.06
N SER A 117 -3.35 15.36 -25.48
CA SER A 117 -2.94 16.40 -24.55
C SER A 117 -2.60 17.70 -25.28
N PRO A 118 -3.22 18.84 -24.92
CA PRO A 118 -2.88 20.13 -25.51
C PRO A 118 -1.53 20.67 -25.02
N PHE A 119 -0.99 20.14 -23.92
CA PHE A 119 0.23 20.63 -23.27
C PHE A 119 1.50 19.88 -23.69
N ILE A 120 1.38 18.77 -24.44
CA ILE A 120 2.52 17.92 -24.76
C ILE A 120 3.31 18.47 -25.96
N THR A 121 4.65 18.41 -25.89
CA THR A 121 5.50 18.78 -27.02
C THR A 121 5.64 17.62 -28.01
N ARG A 122 5.80 17.91 -29.30
CA ARG A 122 6.01 16.87 -30.34
C ARG A 122 7.24 15.99 -30.07
N SER A 123 8.31 16.54 -29.49
CA SER A 123 9.51 15.81 -29.11
C SER A 123 9.24 14.80 -27.99
N GLU A 124 8.54 15.22 -26.95
CA GLU A 124 8.12 14.38 -25.82
C GLU A 124 7.18 13.26 -26.27
N LEU A 125 6.19 13.58 -27.11
CA LEU A 125 5.28 12.58 -27.66
C LEU A 125 6.04 11.50 -28.46
N ARG A 126 7.05 11.89 -29.25
CA ARG A 126 7.92 10.94 -29.96
C ARG A 126 8.74 10.09 -29.00
N LEU A 127 9.25 10.65 -27.91
CA LEU A 127 10.00 9.90 -26.90
C LEU A 127 9.10 8.84 -26.23
N ILE A 128 7.89 9.21 -25.84
CA ILE A 128 6.91 8.26 -25.26
C ILE A 128 6.56 7.16 -26.27
N GLN A 129 6.35 7.51 -27.54
CA GLN A 129 6.03 6.54 -28.59
C GLN A 129 7.21 5.63 -28.94
N ALA A 130 8.42 6.16 -28.99
CA ALA A 130 9.64 5.40 -29.25
C ALA A 130 9.93 4.41 -28.12
N GLY A 131 9.76 4.83 -26.86
CA GLY A 131 9.88 3.99 -25.67
C GLY A 131 8.76 2.95 -25.51
N LYS A 132 7.74 2.99 -26.37
CA LYS A 132 6.63 2.02 -26.42
C LYS A 132 6.84 0.88 -27.42
N GLN A 133 8.04 0.71 -28.00
CA GLN A 133 8.37 -0.25 -29.08
C GLN A 133 7.28 -1.28 -29.36
N VAL A 134 6.65 -1.10 -30.53
CA VAL A 134 5.71 -1.97 -31.23
C VAL A 134 5.75 -3.41 -30.70
N HIS A 135 4.87 -3.72 -29.75
CA HIS A 135 4.29 -5.05 -29.75
C HIS A 135 3.50 -5.11 -31.05
N THR A 136 4.11 -5.71 -32.08
CA THR A 136 3.36 -6.45 -33.09
C THR A 136 2.29 -7.19 -32.29
N PRO A 137 0.99 -7.08 -32.61
CA PRO A 137 0.01 -7.93 -31.96
C PRO A 137 0.45 -9.35 -32.32
N THR A 138 1.18 -10.00 -31.41
CA THR A 138 1.44 -11.43 -31.49
C THR A 138 0.04 -12.00 -31.39
N ASN A 139 -0.43 -12.41 -32.56
CA ASN A 139 -1.76 -12.88 -32.88
C ASN A 139 -1.96 -14.26 -32.26
N ARG A 140 -1.74 -14.33 -30.95
CA ARG A 140 -1.96 -15.44 -30.03
C ARG A 140 -2.26 -14.79 -28.69
N ALA A 141 -3.52 -14.42 -28.50
CA ALA A 141 -4.14 -14.63 -27.21
C ALA A 141 -3.93 -16.12 -26.87
N LYS A 142 -2.77 -16.46 -26.31
CA LYS A 142 -2.61 -17.76 -25.66
C LYS A 142 -3.72 -17.80 -24.62
N PRO A 143 -4.53 -18.87 -24.57
CA PRO A 143 -5.62 -18.95 -23.62
C PRO A 143 -5.02 -18.68 -22.25
N ASN A 144 -5.57 -17.67 -21.57
CA ASN A 144 -5.24 -17.26 -20.20
C ASN A 144 -4.85 -18.53 -19.42
N PRO A 145 -3.61 -18.68 -18.91
CA PRO A 145 -3.23 -19.89 -18.20
C PRO A 145 -4.28 -20.11 -17.12
N TYR A 146 -5.00 -21.22 -17.25
CA TYR A 146 -6.18 -21.53 -16.46
C TYR A 146 -5.89 -21.18 -15.01
N LEU A 147 -6.77 -20.43 -14.34
CA LEU A 147 -6.65 -20.03 -12.93
C LEU A 147 -6.14 -21.19 -12.04
N LEU A 148 -6.59 -22.42 -12.34
CA LEU A 148 -6.11 -23.66 -11.74
C LEU A 148 -4.60 -23.89 -11.86
N LEU A 149 -4.00 -23.66 -13.03
CA LEU A 149 -2.57 -23.86 -13.27
C LEU A 149 -1.74 -22.86 -12.46
N LEU A 150 -2.19 -21.61 -12.38
CA LEU A 150 -1.54 -20.58 -11.58
C LEU A 150 -1.59 -20.94 -10.08
N LEU A 151 -2.77 -21.32 -9.59
CA LEU A 151 -3.00 -21.73 -8.21
C LEU A 151 -2.47 -23.14 -7.88
N SER A 152 -2.09 -23.94 -8.88
CA SER A 152 -1.49 -25.25 -8.66
C SER A 152 -0.03 -25.18 -8.23
N LYS A 153 0.64 -24.02 -8.39
CA LYS A 153 2.08 -23.86 -8.11
C LYS A 153 2.31 -23.19 -6.77
N LEU A 154 3.24 -23.73 -5.98
CA LEU A 154 3.61 -23.22 -4.65
C LEU A 154 4.17 -21.78 -4.66
N PRO A 155 4.97 -21.34 -5.65
CA PRO A 155 5.43 -19.95 -5.71
C PRO A 155 4.30 -18.91 -5.80
N THR A 156 3.17 -19.26 -6.42
CA THR A 156 1.97 -18.43 -6.48
C THR A 156 1.39 -18.22 -5.09
N TRP A 157 1.28 -19.28 -4.30
CA TRP A 157 0.81 -19.20 -2.91
C TRP A 157 1.77 -18.41 -2.02
N ALA A 158 3.08 -18.50 -2.26
CA ALA A 158 4.05 -17.71 -1.51
C ALA A 158 3.81 -16.21 -1.70
N ILE A 159 3.50 -15.78 -2.92
CA ILE A 159 3.11 -14.41 -3.25
C ILE A 159 1.79 -14.01 -2.59
N ILE A 160 0.78 -14.87 -2.65
CA ILE A 160 -0.53 -14.59 -2.04
C ILE A 160 -0.39 -14.41 -0.53
N PHE A 161 0.26 -15.34 0.16
CA PHE A 161 0.48 -15.24 1.61
C PHE A 161 1.37 -14.05 1.98
N ALA A 162 2.42 -13.76 1.21
CA ALA A 162 3.21 -12.56 1.42
C ALA A 162 2.35 -11.29 1.32
N ASN A 163 1.52 -11.16 0.29
CA ASN A 163 0.68 -9.97 0.16
C ASN A 163 -0.40 -9.89 1.27
N MET A 164 -0.95 -11.04 1.69
CA MET A 164 -1.87 -11.12 2.84
C MET A 164 -1.24 -10.61 4.12
N THR A 165 -0.08 -11.13 4.47
CA THR A 165 0.62 -10.75 5.70
C THR A 165 1.15 -9.30 5.65
N ASN A 166 1.57 -8.82 4.48
CA ASN A 166 1.95 -7.43 4.29
C ASN A 166 0.77 -6.48 4.51
N ASN A 167 -0.38 -6.75 3.85
CA ASN A 167 -1.60 -5.95 4.03
C ASN A 167 -2.13 -6.03 5.46
N TRP A 168 -2.09 -7.22 6.08
CA TRP A 168 -2.48 -7.42 7.48
C TRP A 168 -1.79 -6.41 8.39
N GLY A 169 -0.45 -6.40 8.39
CA GLY A 169 0.31 -5.54 9.29
C GLY A 169 0.29 -4.06 8.88
N TYR A 170 0.27 -3.77 7.57
CA TYR A 170 0.16 -2.40 7.06
C TYR A 170 -1.10 -1.71 7.57
N PHE A 171 -2.27 -2.34 7.41
CA PHE A 171 -3.55 -1.74 7.79
C PHE A 171 -3.79 -1.74 9.30
N VAL A 172 -3.23 -2.71 10.03
CA VAL A 172 -3.23 -2.70 11.50
C VAL A 172 -2.48 -1.48 12.00
N LEU A 173 -1.25 -1.28 11.53
CA LEU A 173 -0.43 -0.14 11.93
C LEU A 173 -1.04 1.18 11.44
N LEU A 174 -1.66 1.22 10.26
CA LEU A 174 -2.35 2.43 9.78
C LEU A 174 -3.53 2.82 10.66
N SER A 175 -4.39 1.85 11.00
CA SER A 175 -5.67 2.12 11.67
C SER A 175 -5.52 2.30 13.17
N TRP A 176 -4.65 1.50 13.80
CA TRP A 176 -4.58 1.39 15.26
C TRP A 176 -3.38 2.09 15.88
N MET A 177 -2.38 2.55 15.11
CA MET A 177 -1.20 3.21 15.67
C MET A 177 -1.53 4.49 16.46
N PRO A 178 -2.36 5.43 15.97
CA PRO A 178 -2.71 6.61 16.76
C PRO A 178 -3.46 6.24 18.03
N VAL A 179 -4.37 5.26 17.93
CA VAL A 179 -5.16 4.74 19.05
C VAL A 179 -4.23 4.11 20.08
N TYR A 180 -3.24 3.31 19.67
CA TYR A 180 -2.26 2.69 20.55
C TYR A 180 -1.51 3.72 21.39
N PHE A 181 -1.00 4.80 20.78
CA PHE A 181 -0.35 5.87 21.52
C PHE A 181 -1.28 6.54 22.52
N GLN A 182 -2.52 6.81 22.11
CA GLN A 182 -3.52 7.42 22.97
C GLN A 182 -3.92 6.51 24.13
N THR A 183 -4.17 5.23 23.91
CA THR A 183 -4.70 4.32 24.94
C THR A 183 -3.63 3.75 25.85
N VAL A 184 -2.44 3.43 25.33
CA VAL A 184 -1.37 2.79 26.10
C VAL A 184 -0.51 3.83 26.81
N PHE A 185 -0.18 4.93 26.14
CA PHE A 185 0.71 5.96 26.69
C PHE A 185 -0.03 7.21 27.17
N ASN A 186 -1.36 7.26 27.05
CA ASN A 186 -2.19 8.41 27.43
C ASN A 186 -1.68 9.76 26.87
N VAL A 187 -1.07 9.73 25.68
CA VAL A 187 -0.63 10.96 25.01
C VAL A 187 -1.80 11.62 24.30
N ASN A 188 -1.79 12.95 24.27
CA ASN A 188 -2.82 13.72 23.58
C ASN A 188 -2.88 13.37 22.09
N LEU A 189 -4.06 13.46 21.48
CA LEU A 189 -4.28 13.09 20.08
C LEU A 189 -3.30 13.77 19.10
N LYS A 190 -2.97 15.05 19.33
CA LYS A 190 -1.99 15.78 18.52
C LYS A 190 -0.59 15.16 18.61
N GLN A 191 -0.17 14.73 19.80
CA GLN A 191 1.12 14.07 19.98
C GLN A 191 1.11 12.64 19.41
N ALA A 192 0.03 11.88 19.61
CA ALA A 192 -0.14 10.55 19.01
C ALA A 192 -0.01 10.60 17.48
N ALA A 193 -0.62 11.61 16.85
CA ALA A 193 -0.50 11.85 15.41
C ALA A 193 0.94 12.15 14.97
N TRP A 194 1.66 12.99 15.72
CA TRP A 194 3.07 13.27 15.44
C TRP A 194 3.94 12.01 15.54
N PHE A 195 3.76 11.20 16.60
CA PHE A 195 4.46 9.93 16.74
C PHE A 195 4.11 8.92 15.63
N SER A 196 2.88 8.99 15.12
CA SER A 196 2.41 8.10 14.03
C SER A 196 2.90 8.54 12.65
N ALA A 197 3.07 9.85 12.42
CA ALA A 197 3.49 10.40 11.14
C ALA A 197 4.94 10.04 10.79
N LEU A 198 5.83 9.98 11.80
CA LEU A 198 7.26 9.69 11.61
C LEU A 198 7.51 8.31 10.94
N PRO A 199 6.95 7.18 11.44
CA PRO A 199 7.07 5.87 10.80
C PRO A 199 6.70 5.86 9.30
N TRP A 200 5.62 6.55 8.93
CA TRP A 200 5.16 6.62 7.53
C TRP A 200 6.10 7.44 6.65
N ALA A 201 6.64 8.55 7.18
CA ALA A 201 7.63 9.35 6.48
C ALA A 201 8.92 8.55 6.23
N THR A 202 9.40 7.82 7.24
CA THR A 202 10.61 6.99 7.12
C THR A 202 10.40 5.80 6.17
N MET A 203 9.20 5.22 6.14
CA MET A 203 8.86 4.15 5.17
C MET A 203 9.05 4.60 3.73
N ALA A 204 8.62 5.83 3.38
CA ALA A 204 8.77 6.38 2.04
C ALA A 204 10.24 6.48 1.62
N ILE A 205 11.10 6.94 2.53
CA ILE A 205 12.55 7.06 2.31
C ILE A 205 13.20 5.68 2.22
N SER A 206 12.85 4.78 3.14
CA SER A 206 13.40 3.41 3.18
C SER A 206 13.05 2.61 1.92
N GLY A 207 11.88 2.84 1.32
CA GLY A 207 11.48 2.20 0.06
C GLY A 207 12.47 2.45 -1.08
N TYR A 208 12.99 3.67 -1.20
CA TYR A 208 14.01 4.00 -2.20
C TYR A 208 15.31 3.22 -1.95
N TYR A 209 15.79 3.19 -0.71
CA TYR A 209 17.01 2.46 -0.34
C TYR A 209 16.83 0.94 -0.53
N ALA A 210 15.65 0.39 -0.24
CA ALA A 210 15.35 -1.02 -0.46
C ALA A 210 15.42 -1.39 -1.95
N GLY A 211 14.87 -0.54 -2.82
CA GLY A 211 14.98 -0.71 -4.27
C GLY A 211 16.44 -0.66 -4.75
N ALA A 212 17.17 0.39 -4.35
CA ALA A 212 18.58 0.54 -4.69
C ALA A 212 19.45 -0.63 -4.20
N ALA A 213 19.19 -1.16 -2.99
CA ALA A 213 19.87 -2.32 -2.44
C ALA A 213 19.57 -3.61 -3.23
N SER A 214 18.31 -3.80 -3.65
CA SER A 214 17.91 -4.91 -4.53
C SER A 214 18.65 -4.85 -5.86
N ASP A 215 18.67 -3.69 -6.51
CA ASP A 215 19.33 -3.52 -7.80
C ASP A 215 20.85 -3.71 -7.70
N PHE A 216 21.46 -3.19 -6.62
CA PHE A 216 22.88 -3.40 -6.34
C PHE A 216 23.21 -4.89 -6.22
N LEU A 217 22.46 -5.66 -5.43
CA LEU A 217 22.70 -7.10 -5.26
C LEU A 217 22.59 -7.87 -6.58
N ILE A 218 21.58 -7.55 -7.40
CA ILE A 218 21.41 -8.15 -8.73
C ILE A 218 22.61 -7.81 -9.63
N ARG A 219 23.05 -6.55 -9.64
CA ARG A 219 24.21 -6.09 -10.43
C ARG A 219 25.52 -6.74 -9.99
N THR A 220 25.68 -7.06 -8.71
CA THR A 220 26.86 -7.78 -8.19
C THR A 220 26.88 -9.28 -8.53
N GLY A 221 25.84 -9.79 -9.21
CA GLY A 221 25.79 -11.17 -9.72
C GLY A 221 25.00 -12.15 -8.85
N HIS A 222 24.28 -11.69 -7.83
CA HIS A 222 23.34 -12.56 -7.10
C HIS A 222 22.12 -12.89 -7.97
N SER A 223 21.62 -14.13 -7.86
CA SER A 223 20.40 -14.53 -8.59
C SER A 223 19.18 -13.75 -8.10
N VAL A 224 18.25 -13.45 -9.02
CA VAL A 224 17.01 -12.73 -8.72
C VAL A 224 16.25 -13.43 -7.59
N THR A 225 16.13 -14.75 -7.64
CA THR A 225 15.51 -15.56 -6.58
C THR A 225 16.11 -15.29 -5.20
N SER A 226 17.44 -15.31 -5.08
CA SER A 226 18.11 -15.07 -3.81
C SER A 226 17.88 -13.65 -3.31
N VAL A 227 17.95 -12.65 -4.21
CA VAL A 227 17.68 -11.26 -3.85
C VAL A 227 16.24 -11.08 -3.37
N ARG A 228 15.25 -11.62 -4.08
CA ARG A 228 13.83 -11.56 -3.67
C ARG A 228 13.60 -12.25 -2.32
N LYS A 229 14.27 -13.37 -2.05
CA LYS A 229 14.21 -14.04 -0.74
C LYS A 229 14.81 -13.20 0.38
N ILE A 230 16.00 -12.61 0.17
CA ILE A 230 16.66 -11.75 1.15
C ILE A 230 15.80 -10.52 1.46
N MET A 231 15.38 -9.80 0.43
CA MET A 231 14.58 -8.57 0.57
C MET A 231 13.27 -8.85 1.30
N GLN A 232 12.57 -9.93 0.96
CA GLN A 232 11.34 -10.28 1.65
C GLN A 232 11.57 -10.73 3.10
N SER A 233 12.67 -11.43 3.37
CA SER A 233 13.00 -11.87 4.73
C SER A 233 13.28 -10.68 5.63
N ILE A 234 14.01 -9.68 5.16
CA ILE A 234 14.18 -8.39 5.86
C ILE A 234 12.81 -7.73 6.07
N GLY A 235 12.00 -7.71 5.01
CA GLY A 235 10.66 -7.12 4.98
C GLY A 235 9.66 -7.69 5.98
N PHE A 236 9.87 -8.90 6.51
CA PHE A 236 8.96 -9.54 7.48
C PHE A 236 9.63 -9.88 8.81
N MET A 237 10.87 -10.37 8.83
CA MET A 237 11.59 -10.61 10.09
C MET A 237 11.84 -9.32 10.84
N GLY A 238 12.20 -8.25 10.12
CA GLY A 238 12.44 -6.92 10.69
C GLY A 238 11.22 -6.37 11.44
N PRO A 239 10.06 -6.21 10.77
CA PRO A 239 8.84 -5.80 11.44
C PRO A 239 8.42 -6.78 12.54
N GLY A 240 8.50 -8.10 12.32
CA GLY A 240 8.14 -9.10 13.32
C GLY A 240 8.92 -8.94 14.63
N LEU A 241 10.25 -8.83 14.55
CA LEU A 241 11.12 -8.59 15.71
C LEU A 241 10.81 -7.25 16.38
N SER A 242 10.66 -6.19 15.57
CA SER A 242 10.40 -4.85 16.10
C SER A 242 9.04 -4.76 16.83
N LEU A 243 8.01 -5.45 16.33
CA LEU A 243 6.71 -5.55 17.00
C LEU A 243 6.77 -6.37 18.31
N LEU A 244 7.63 -7.39 18.41
CA LEU A 244 7.87 -8.07 19.67
C LEU A 244 8.60 -7.16 20.67
N CYS A 245 9.61 -6.40 20.23
CA CYS A 245 10.31 -5.43 21.06
C CYS A 245 9.38 -4.30 21.53
N LEU A 246 8.42 -3.89 20.70
CA LEU A 246 7.40 -2.89 21.03
C LEU A 246 6.59 -3.26 22.29
N ASN A 247 6.37 -4.55 22.57
CA ASN A 247 5.69 -5.01 23.79
C ASN A 247 6.42 -4.59 25.08
N TYR A 248 7.73 -4.35 25.01
CA TYR A 248 8.56 -3.94 26.15
C TYR A 248 8.79 -2.42 26.20
N ALA A 249 8.18 -1.66 25.29
CA ALA A 249 8.34 -0.21 25.24
C ALA A 249 7.65 0.46 26.44
N LYS A 250 8.44 1.12 27.29
CA LYS A 250 7.95 1.84 28.47
C LYS A 250 7.65 3.33 28.23
N SER A 251 8.04 3.86 27.06
CA SER A 251 7.82 5.26 26.71
C SER A 251 7.26 5.41 25.29
N PRO A 252 6.48 6.47 25.02
CA PRO A 252 5.97 6.77 23.68
C PRO A 252 7.09 6.91 22.64
N SER A 253 8.20 7.56 23.00
CA SER A 253 9.34 7.73 22.09
C SER A 253 9.99 6.39 21.71
N CYS A 254 10.16 5.48 22.68
CA CYS A 254 10.68 4.14 22.39
C CYS A 254 9.71 3.35 21.49
N ALA A 255 8.40 3.44 21.74
CA ALA A 255 7.39 2.80 20.89
C ALA A 255 7.41 3.35 19.46
N ALA A 256 7.54 4.67 19.30
CA ALA A 256 7.65 5.31 17.99
C ALA A 256 8.90 4.87 17.23
N VAL A 257 10.04 4.68 17.91
CA VAL A 257 11.26 4.14 17.31
C VAL A 257 11.03 2.71 16.80
N PHE A 258 10.45 1.82 17.61
CA PHE A 258 10.17 0.45 17.17
C PHE A 258 9.16 0.40 16.01
N MET A 259 8.11 1.22 16.03
CA MET A 259 7.18 1.31 14.90
C MET A 259 7.84 1.88 13.65
N THR A 260 8.74 2.86 13.80
CA THR A 260 9.51 3.43 12.69
C THR A 260 10.43 2.38 12.07
N VAL A 261 11.16 1.61 12.88
CA VAL A 261 11.98 0.49 12.41
C VAL A 261 11.12 -0.56 11.72
N ALA A 262 9.95 -0.90 12.28
CA ALA A 262 9.03 -1.86 11.68
C ALA A 262 8.57 -1.42 10.29
N LEU A 263 8.04 -0.21 10.13
CA LEU A 263 7.58 0.29 8.83
C LEU A 263 8.73 0.46 7.83
N SER A 264 9.89 0.93 8.30
CA SER A 264 11.08 1.10 7.46
C SER A 264 11.58 -0.23 6.91
N LEU A 265 11.63 -1.28 7.72
CA LEU A 265 12.02 -2.61 7.25
C LEU A 265 10.94 -3.21 6.36
N SER A 266 9.65 -2.97 6.65
CA SER A 266 8.54 -3.45 5.82
C SER A 266 8.57 -2.93 4.37
N SER A 267 9.17 -1.75 4.11
CA SER A 267 9.33 -1.24 2.74
C SER A 267 10.15 -2.18 1.84
N PHE A 268 11.03 -3.01 2.41
CA PHE A 268 11.80 -4.02 1.66
C PHE A 268 10.91 -5.09 1.02
N SER A 269 9.69 -5.30 1.54
CA SER A 269 8.72 -6.19 0.89
C SER A 269 8.30 -5.71 -0.50
N GLN A 270 8.39 -4.41 -0.81
CA GLN A 270 8.14 -3.91 -2.17
C GLN A 270 9.21 -4.42 -3.16
N ALA A 271 10.47 -4.50 -2.73
CA ALA A 271 11.57 -5.07 -3.52
C ALA A 271 11.60 -6.63 -3.48
N GLY A 272 10.85 -7.23 -2.55
CA GLY A 272 10.66 -8.67 -2.41
C GLY A 272 9.47 -9.19 -3.22
N PHE A 273 8.32 -9.37 -2.59
CA PHE A 273 7.20 -10.11 -3.20
C PHE A 273 6.51 -9.36 -4.35
N LEU A 274 6.44 -8.03 -4.30
CA LEU A 274 5.67 -7.24 -5.27
C LEU A 274 6.29 -7.33 -6.67
N LEU A 275 7.62 -7.22 -6.78
CA LEU A 275 8.33 -7.41 -8.04
C LEU A 275 8.36 -8.87 -8.49
N ASN A 276 8.37 -9.81 -7.54
CA ASN A 276 8.40 -11.25 -7.84
C ASN A 276 7.18 -11.73 -8.67
N MET A 277 6.04 -11.03 -8.58
CA MET A 277 4.87 -11.31 -9.43
C MET A 277 5.18 -11.18 -10.92
N GLN A 278 6.01 -10.20 -11.29
CA GLN A 278 6.41 -9.94 -12.67
C GLN A 278 7.50 -10.91 -13.14
N ASP A 279 8.39 -11.31 -12.22
CA ASP A 279 9.49 -12.24 -12.49
C ASP A 279 8.96 -13.66 -12.81
N ILE A 280 7.98 -14.16 -12.03
CA ILE A 280 7.44 -15.52 -12.18
C ILE A 280 6.48 -15.67 -13.37
N ALA A 281 5.62 -14.67 -13.60
CA ALA A 281 4.48 -14.77 -14.51
C ALA A 281 4.27 -13.48 -15.34
N PRO A 282 5.22 -13.06 -16.19
CA PRO A 282 5.17 -11.77 -16.88
C PRO A 282 3.92 -11.58 -17.76
N GLU A 283 3.44 -12.65 -18.41
CA GLU A 283 2.23 -12.62 -19.25
C GLU A 283 0.93 -12.48 -18.43
N CYS A 284 0.94 -12.85 -17.14
CA CYS A 284 -0.24 -12.91 -16.27
C CYS A 284 -0.08 -12.14 -14.96
N ALA A 285 0.96 -11.32 -14.84
CA ALA A 285 1.34 -10.64 -13.59
C ALA A 285 0.21 -9.77 -13.05
N GLY A 286 -0.55 -9.09 -13.94
CA GLY A 286 -1.69 -8.29 -13.54
C GLY A 286 -2.83 -9.11 -12.93
N PHE A 287 -3.10 -10.31 -13.46
CA PHE A 287 -4.12 -11.21 -12.93
C PHE A 287 -3.70 -11.81 -11.58
N LEU A 288 -2.44 -12.26 -11.49
CA LEU A 288 -1.85 -12.74 -10.23
C LEU A 288 -1.88 -11.66 -9.15
N HIS A 289 -1.50 -10.43 -9.50
CA HIS A 289 -1.57 -9.28 -8.61
C HIS A 289 -3.00 -9.02 -8.15
N GLY A 290 -3.99 -9.11 -9.05
CA GLY A 290 -5.41 -8.98 -8.71
C GLY A 290 -5.87 -9.98 -7.65
N ILE A 291 -5.62 -11.28 -7.86
CA ILE A 291 -5.98 -12.34 -6.89
C ILE A 291 -5.28 -12.12 -5.55
N SER A 292 -3.97 -11.88 -5.61
CA SER A 292 -3.15 -11.63 -4.43
C SER A 292 -3.64 -10.40 -3.66
N ASN A 293 -4.01 -9.32 -4.35
CA ASN A 293 -4.53 -8.11 -3.76
C ASN A 293 -5.93 -8.29 -3.15
N CYS A 294 -6.80 -9.10 -3.77
CA CYS A 294 -8.09 -9.47 -3.17
C CYS A 294 -7.90 -10.22 -1.84
N ALA A 295 -7.02 -11.22 -1.82
CA ALA A 295 -6.69 -11.94 -0.60
C ALA A 295 -6.05 -11.01 0.45
N GLY A 296 -5.16 -10.12 0.02
CA GLY A 296 -4.54 -9.08 0.84
C GLY A 296 -5.54 -8.14 1.50
N THR A 297 -6.49 -7.65 0.72
CA THR A 297 -7.55 -6.76 1.20
C THR A 297 -8.46 -7.48 2.19
N LEU A 298 -8.81 -8.75 1.93
CA LEU A 298 -9.57 -9.56 2.89
C LEU A 298 -8.82 -9.72 4.21
N ALA A 299 -7.51 -10.00 4.15
CA ALA A 299 -6.66 -10.09 5.34
C ALA A 299 -6.62 -8.75 6.11
N ALA A 300 -6.58 -7.61 5.43
CA ALA A 300 -6.65 -6.28 6.05
C ALA A 300 -8.00 -6.02 6.75
N ILE A 301 -9.11 -6.43 6.14
CA ILE A 301 -10.45 -6.31 6.75
C ILE A 301 -10.51 -7.15 8.04
N VAL A 302 -10.06 -8.41 7.95
CA VAL A 302 -10.04 -9.32 9.10
C VAL A 302 -9.11 -8.81 10.19
N SER A 303 -7.93 -8.28 9.84
CA SER A 303 -6.96 -7.81 10.82
C SER A 303 -7.42 -6.55 11.55
N THR A 304 -8.00 -5.59 10.83
CA THR A 304 -8.46 -4.31 11.40
C THR A 304 -9.65 -4.50 12.33
N ILE A 305 -10.65 -5.30 11.93
CA ILE A 305 -11.80 -5.68 12.77
C ILE A 305 -11.33 -6.55 13.93
N GLY A 306 -10.49 -7.55 13.63
CA GLY A 306 -9.95 -8.49 14.61
C GLY A 306 -9.16 -7.80 15.72
N THR A 307 -8.37 -6.77 15.39
CA THR A 307 -7.63 -5.97 16.39
C THR A 307 -8.59 -5.34 17.40
N GLY A 308 -9.71 -4.78 16.93
CA GLY A 308 -10.69 -4.14 17.81
C GLY A 308 -11.32 -5.12 18.81
N TYR A 309 -11.76 -6.28 18.33
CA TYR A 309 -12.29 -7.33 19.20
C TYR A 309 -11.22 -7.90 20.15
N PHE A 310 -9.99 -8.11 19.67
CA PHE A 310 -8.88 -8.57 20.51
C PHE A 310 -8.59 -7.61 21.65
N VAL A 311 -8.52 -6.32 21.36
CA VAL A 311 -8.27 -5.28 22.37
C VAL A 311 -9.44 -5.19 23.34
N GLN A 312 -10.68 -5.30 22.87
CA GLN A 312 -11.85 -5.29 23.74
C GLN A 312 -11.91 -6.52 24.68
N TRP A 313 -11.53 -7.70 24.20
CA TRP A 313 -11.64 -8.94 24.95
C TRP A 313 -10.46 -9.20 25.89
N LEU A 314 -9.22 -9.02 25.40
CA LEU A 314 -7.99 -9.26 26.18
C LEU A 314 -7.46 -8.01 26.89
N GLY A 315 -7.99 -6.83 26.58
CA GLY A 315 -7.56 -5.56 27.17
C GLY A 315 -6.13 -5.13 26.79
N SER A 316 -5.47 -5.82 25.86
CA SER A 316 -4.06 -5.56 25.52
C SER A 316 -3.78 -5.68 24.03
N PHE A 317 -3.14 -4.64 23.48
CA PHE A 317 -2.59 -4.64 22.12
C PHE A 317 -1.45 -5.65 21.95
N GLN A 318 -0.76 -6.01 23.04
CA GLN A 318 0.44 -6.84 22.97
C GLN A 318 0.17 -8.25 22.42
N ALA A 319 -0.98 -8.83 22.76
CA ALA A 319 -1.40 -10.14 22.25
C ALA A 319 -1.55 -10.10 20.73
N PHE A 320 -2.20 -9.05 20.20
CA PHE A 320 -2.42 -8.90 18.76
C PHE A 320 -1.12 -8.59 18.00
N LEU A 321 -0.23 -7.77 18.57
CA LEU A 321 1.10 -7.51 18.00
C LEU A 321 1.94 -8.79 17.93
N THR A 322 1.84 -9.65 18.94
CA THR A 322 2.51 -10.95 18.98
C THR A 322 1.97 -11.90 17.92
N VAL A 323 0.65 -11.96 17.72
CA VAL A 323 0.03 -12.72 16.61
C VAL A 323 0.51 -12.20 15.26
N THR A 324 0.57 -10.88 15.08
CA THR A 324 1.06 -10.26 13.85
C THR A 324 2.53 -10.60 13.60
N ALA A 325 3.38 -10.57 14.63
CA ALA A 325 4.78 -10.99 14.53
C ALA A 325 4.91 -12.48 14.15
N PHE A 326 4.10 -13.35 14.74
CA PHE A 326 4.06 -14.77 14.39
C PHE A 326 3.69 -14.98 12.92
N LEU A 327 2.67 -14.28 12.41
CA LEU A 327 2.29 -14.33 10.99
C LEU A 327 3.44 -13.90 10.08
N TYR A 328 4.17 -12.83 10.45
CA TYR A 328 5.35 -12.41 9.70
C TYR A 328 6.41 -13.51 9.63
N PHE A 329 6.74 -14.16 10.75
CA PHE A 329 7.74 -15.23 10.77
C PHE A 329 7.28 -16.47 10.01
N ALA A 330 6.04 -16.92 10.22
CA ALA A 330 5.48 -18.07 9.50
C ALA A 330 5.46 -17.84 7.99
N THR A 331 5.06 -16.65 7.55
CA THR A 331 5.05 -16.29 6.12
C THR A 331 6.48 -16.19 5.57
N THR A 332 7.44 -15.72 6.36
CA THR A 332 8.86 -15.69 5.95
C THR A 332 9.39 -17.09 5.70
N VAL A 333 9.11 -18.04 6.59
CA VAL A 333 9.52 -19.44 6.42
C VAL A 333 8.92 -20.01 5.14
N PHE A 334 7.61 -19.81 4.92
CA PHE A 334 6.94 -20.25 3.70
C PHE A 334 7.56 -19.60 2.44
N TRP A 335 7.87 -18.31 2.50
CA TRP A 335 8.51 -17.58 1.40
C TRP A 335 9.89 -18.13 1.06
N ILE A 336 10.75 -18.34 2.06
CA ILE A 336 12.11 -18.85 1.85
C ILE A 336 12.06 -20.25 1.20
N LEU A 337 11.11 -21.09 1.62
CA LEU A 337 10.98 -22.46 1.10
C LEU A 337 10.45 -22.48 -0.35
N PHE A 338 9.42 -21.69 -0.66
CA PHE A 338 8.64 -21.87 -1.89
C PHE A 338 8.74 -20.74 -2.92
N ALA A 339 9.28 -19.58 -2.57
CA ALA A 339 9.45 -18.50 -3.55
C ALA A 339 10.55 -18.84 -4.55
N THR A 340 10.30 -18.50 -5.82
CA THR A 340 11.30 -18.48 -6.89
C THR A 340 11.23 -17.14 -7.61
N GLY A 341 12.36 -16.67 -8.16
CA GLY A 341 12.43 -15.53 -9.07
C GLY A 341 12.66 -15.96 -10.53
N GLU A 342 12.63 -17.26 -10.80
CA GLU A 342 12.67 -17.79 -12.17
C GLU A 342 11.28 -17.83 -12.78
N ARG A 343 11.21 -17.71 -14.10
CA ARG A 343 9.95 -17.73 -14.85
C ARG A 343 9.30 -19.10 -14.74
N VAL A 344 8.10 -19.15 -14.17
CA VAL A 344 7.31 -20.39 -14.03
C VAL A 344 6.23 -20.48 -15.12
N PHE A 345 5.77 -19.34 -15.65
CA PHE A 345 4.68 -19.25 -16.62
C PHE A 345 5.02 -18.42 -17.88
#